data_AF-A0A4R4XJP7-F1
#
_entry.id   AF-A0A4R4XJP7-F1
#
_cell.length_a   1.000
_cell.length_b   1.000
_cell.length_c   1.000
_cell.angle_alpha   90.00
_cell.angle_beta   90.00
_cell.angle_gamma   90.00
#
_symmetry.space_group_name_H-M   'P 1'
#
loop_
_entity.id
_entity.type
_entity.pdbx_description
1 polymer ?
#
loop_
_entity_poly.entity_id
_entity_poly.type
_entity_poly.pdbx_seq_one_letter_code
_entity_poly.pdbx_strand_id
1 'polypeptide(L)'
;AVLCTDGPVRSLVGLSLAPEHRRGHGALYDAMNCGRIDVARLQTTLAGVPLPRATDGRLVLAVDVSPWLRPDAHTSPDRSFCHTYGRGKDQHLMIPGWPYSIVAALETGRTS
;
A
#
# COMPACT_ATOMS: atom_id res chain seq x y z
N ALA A 1 -6.75 5.61 -15.26
CA ALA A 1 -5.55 6.32 -14.77
C ALA A 1 -4.75 5.42 -13.82
N VAL A 2 -5.15 5.20 -12.55
CA VAL A 2 -4.37 4.35 -11.61
C VAL A 2 -4.10 2.94 -12.15
N LEU A 3 -5.12 2.25 -12.66
CA LEU A 3 -5.00 0.89 -13.19
C LEU A 3 -4.41 0.81 -14.60
N CYS A 4 -4.15 1.95 -15.23
CA CYS A 4 -3.73 2.05 -16.63
C CYS A 4 -2.30 2.60 -16.76
N THR A 5 -1.70 3.05 -15.66
CA THR A 5 -0.32 3.51 -15.65
C THR A 5 0.62 2.31 -15.64
N ASP A 6 1.73 2.43 -16.37
CA ASP A 6 2.79 1.44 -16.29
C ASP A 6 3.51 1.56 -14.95
N GLY A 7 3.59 0.45 -14.23
CA GLY A 7 4.30 0.34 -12.96
C GLY A 7 3.69 1.14 -11.80
N PRO A 8 4.46 1.37 -10.72
CA PRO A 8 3.97 2.03 -9.52
C PRO A 8 3.61 3.50 -9.75
N VAL A 9 2.45 3.92 -9.24
CA VAL A 9 2.07 5.34 -9.21
C VAL A 9 2.97 6.10 -8.24
N ARG A 10 3.84 6.96 -8.77
CA ARG A 10 4.75 7.80 -7.97
C ARG A 10 4.17 9.17 -7.62
N SER A 11 3.17 9.62 -8.37
CA SER A 11 2.52 10.91 -8.19
C SER A 11 1.04 10.76 -8.52
N LEU A 12 0.19 10.92 -7.50
CA LEU A 12 -1.26 10.93 -7.70
C LEU A 12 -1.65 12.07 -8.63
N VAL A 13 -1.07 13.25 -8.43
CA VAL A 13 -1.36 14.41 -9.28
C VAL A 13 -0.90 14.20 -10.73
N GLY A 14 0.19 13.47 -10.94
CA GLY A 14 0.64 13.08 -12.28
C GLY A 14 -0.38 12.25 -13.06
N LEU A 15 -1.28 11.53 -12.37
CA LEU A 15 -2.35 10.77 -13.03
C LEU A 15 -3.32 11.66 -13.80
N SER A 16 -3.39 12.96 -13.51
CA SER A 16 -4.21 13.87 -14.30
C SER A 16 -3.70 14.06 -15.73
N LEU A 17 -2.47 13.62 -16.03
CA LEU A 17 -1.86 13.63 -17.35
C LEU A 17 -2.10 12.33 -18.13
N ALA A 18 -2.61 11.28 -17.46
CA ALA A 18 -2.89 10.01 -18.13
C ALA A 18 -4.08 10.17 -19.08
N PRO A 19 -4.06 9.59 -20.30
CA PRO A 19 -5.14 9.71 -21.27
C PRO A 19 -6.51 9.28 -20.73
N GLU A 20 -6.55 8.33 -19.80
CA GLU A 20 -7.79 7.84 -19.20
C GLU A 20 -8.37 8.82 -18.17
N HIS A 21 -7.60 9.81 -17.71
CA HIS A 21 -8.09 10.85 -16.80
C HIS A 21 -8.81 11.95 -17.60
N ARG A 22 -10.10 11.74 -17.82
CA ARG A 22 -10.95 12.65 -18.62
C ARG A 22 -11.52 13.84 -17.84
N ARG A 23 -11.04 14.11 -16.62
CA ARG A 23 -11.51 15.22 -15.76
C ARG A 23 -10.39 16.22 -15.52
N GLY A 24 -10.75 17.43 -15.05
CA GLY A 24 -9.76 18.44 -14.70
C GLY A 24 -8.84 18.00 -13.55
N HIS A 25 -7.73 18.73 -13.35
CA HIS A 25 -6.74 18.49 -12.29
C HIS A 25 -7.35 18.44 -10.88
N GLY A 26 -8.22 19.41 -10.54
CA GLY A 26 -8.88 19.46 -9.23
C GLY A 26 -9.76 18.25 -8.92
N ALA A 27 -10.31 17.60 -9.96
CA ALA A 27 -11.19 16.45 -9.78
C ALA A 27 -10.50 15.22 -9.19
N LEU A 28 -9.16 15.15 -9.26
CA LEU A 28 -8.39 14.13 -8.55
C LEU A 28 -8.51 14.32 -7.03
N TYR A 29 -8.32 15.54 -6.55
CA TYR A 29 -8.43 15.85 -5.12
C TYR A 29 -9.87 15.69 -4.64
N ASP A 30 -10.86 16.09 -5.46
CA ASP A 30 -12.26 15.84 -5.17
C ASP A 30 -12.55 14.33 -5.03
N ALA A 31 -11.98 13.51 -5.91
CA ALA A 31 -12.11 12.06 -5.83
C ALA A 31 -11.43 11.47 -4.59
N MET A 32 -10.31 12.02 -4.12
CA MET A 32 -9.68 11.57 -2.87
C MET A 32 -10.50 11.99 -1.63
N ASN A 33 -11.06 13.19 -1.63
CA ASN A 33 -11.82 13.73 -0.50
C ASN A 33 -13.22 13.11 -0.37
N CYS A 34 -13.92 13.02 -1.49
CA CYS A 34 -15.33 12.59 -1.53
C CYS A 34 -15.49 11.14 -1.99
N GLY A 35 -14.46 10.56 -2.62
CA GLY A 35 -14.49 9.18 -3.05
C GLY A 35 -14.54 8.21 -1.88
N ARG A 36 -15.00 7.01 -2.21
CA ARG A 36 -15.01 5.86 -1.31
C ARG A 36 -14.51 4.66 -2.10
N ILE A 37 -13.75 3.81 -1.43
CA ILE A 37 -13.37 2.50 -1.93
C ILE A 37 -14.12 1.50 -1.08
N ASP A 38 -14.87 0.61 -1.72
CA ASP A 38 -15.39 -0.58 -1.06
C ASP A 38 -14.21 -1.54 -0.85
N VAL A 39 -13.61 -1.46 0.33
CA VAL A 39 -12.41 -2.22 0.69
C VAL A 39 -12.69 -3.73 0.66
N ALA A 40 -13.86 -4.16 1.11
CA ALA A 40 -14.22 -5.58 1.12
C ALA A 40 -14.35 -6.11 -0.31
N ARG A 41 -15.03 -5.39 -1.19
CA ARG A 41 -15.13 -5.76 -2.60
C ARG A 41 -13.78 -5.75 -3.29
N LEU A 42 -12.93 -4.76 -3.01
CA LEU A 42 -11.57 -4.69 -3.54
C LEU A 42 -10.75 -5.91 -3.09
N GLN A 43 -10.77 -6.26 -1.81
CA GLN A 43 -10.08 -7.44 -1.28
C GLN A 43 -10.56 -8.72 -1.95
N THR A 44 -11.88 -8.94 -2.09
CA THR A 44 -12.42 -10.10 -2.80
C THR A 44 -11.96 -10.17 -4.24
N THR A 45 -11.92 -9.02 -4.92
CA THR A 45 -11.48 -8.93 -6.32
C THR A 45 -10.00 -9.26 -6.44
N LEU A 46 -9.16 -8.72 -5.55
CA LEU A 46 -7.73 -9.01 -5.50
C LEU A 46 -7.45 -10.47 -5.11
N ALA A 47 -8.23 -11.07 -4.22
CA ALA A 47 -8.09 -12.48 -3.87
C ALA A 47 -8.44 -13.44 -5.02
N GLY A 48 -9.19 -12.97 -6.02
CA GLY A 48 -9.55 -13.74 -7.21
C GLY A 48 -8.49 -13.75 -8.32
N VAL A 49 -7.42 -12.94 -8.21
CA VAL A 49 -6.36 -12.92 -9.22
C VAL A 49 -5.46 -14.15 -9.10
N PRO A 50 -4.94 -14.70 -10.22
CA PRO A 50 -3.97 -15.79 -10.15
C PRO A 50 -2.77 -15.39 -9.30
N LEU A 51 -2.42 -16.22 -8.33
CA LEU A 51 -1.25 -16.01 -7.47
C LEU A 51 -0.02 -16.72 -8.07
N PRO A 52 1.17 -16.10 -7.97
CA PRO A 52 2.41 -16.78 -8.26
C PRO A 52 2.57 -18.04 -7.40
N ARG A 53 3.26 -19.05 -7.95
CA ARG A 53 3.54 -20.33 -7.29
C ARG A 53 5.03 -20.61 -7.37
N ALA A 54 5.54 -21.35 -6.38
CA ALA A 54 6.91 -21.85 -6.41
C ALA A 54 7.08 -22.88 -7.54
N THR A 55 8.34 -23.22 -7.88
CA THR A 55 8.66 -24.17 -8.96
C THR A 55 7.98 -25.54 -8.82
N ASP A 56 7.66 -25.95 -7.59
CA ASP A 56 6.95 -27.20 -7.28
C ASP A 56 5.42 -27.06 -7.25
N GLY A 57 4.88 -25.92 -7.68
CA GLY A 57 3.45 -25.63 -7.73
C GLY A 57 2.83 -25.23 -6.38
N ARG A 58 3.59 -25.22 -5.29
CA ARG A 58 3.08 -24.80 -3.98
C ARG A 58 2.88 -23.28 -3.92
N LEU A 59 1.88 -22.87 -3.14
CA LEU A 59 1.71 -21.46 -2.78
C LEU A 59 2.60 -21.16 -1.58
N VAL A 60 3.51 -20.20 -1.72
CA VAL A 60 4.37 -19.72 -0.64
C VAL A 60 3.95 -18.29 -0.32
N LEU A 61 3.61 -18.02 0.94
CA LEU A 61 3.19 -16.70 1.39
C LEU A 61 4.25 -16.14 2.33
N ALA A 62 4.79 -14.98 1.98
CA ALA A 62 5.56 -14.15 2.91
C ALA A 62 4.60 -13.24 3.68
N VAL A 63 4.84 -13.13 4.98
CA VAL A 63 4.11 -12.22 5.86
C VAL A 63 5.13 -11.34 6.56
N ASP A 64 4.90 -10.04 6.51
CA ASP A 64 5.72 -9.06 7.22
C ASP A 64 4.82 -7.94 7.79
N VAL A 65 5.32 -7.26 8.82
CA VAL A 65 4.68 -6.06 9.37
C VAL A 65 5.66 -4.89 9.22
N SER A 66 5.29 -3.93 8.38
CA SER A 66 6.09 -2.74 8.12
C SER A 66 5.47 -1.51 8.81
N PRO A 67 6.24 -0.76 9.61
CA PRO A 67 5.71 0.40 10.32
C PRO A 67 5.52 1.60 9.38
N TRP A 68 4.28 2.06 9.24
CA TRP A 68 3.97 3.34 8.59
C TRP A 68 3.93 4.47 9.61
N LEU A 69 5.09 5.07 9.84
CA LEU A 69 5.26 6.11 10.85
C LEU A 69 4.56 7.41 10.45
N ARG A 70 3.77 7.98 11.36
CA ARG A 70 3.11 9.28 11.22
C ARG A 70 3.02 9.99 12.57
N PRO A 71 4.17 10.44 13.14
CA PRO A 71 4.18 11.11 14.44
C PRO A 71 3.24 12.33 14.47
N ASP A 72 3.26 13.13 13.41
CA ASP A 72 2.54 14.42 13.35
C ASP A 72 1.03 14.31 13.02
N ALA A 73 0.54 13.11 12.70
CA ALA A 73 -0.85 12.89 12.28
C ALA A 73 -1.81 12.74 13.48
N HIS A 74 -1.78 13.67 14.43
CA HIS A 74 -2.42 13.54 15.75
C HIS A 74 -3.89 13.14 15.73
N THR A 75 -4.64 13.60 14.73
CA THR A 75 -6.08 13.38 14.58
C THR A 75 -6.44 12.19 13.69
N SER A 76 -5.44 11.50 13.11
CA SER A 76 -5.72 10.32 12.30
C SER A 76 -6.13 9.14 13.18
N PRO A 77 -7.24 8.46 12.86
CA PRO A 77 -7.76 7.36 13.66
C PRO A 77 -6.86 6.13 13.57
N ASP A 78 -7.05 5.21 14.51
CA ASP A 78 -6.46 3.86 14.52
C ASP A 78 -4.92 3.81 14.53
N ARG A 79 -4.25 4.94 14.78
CA ARG A 79 -2.80 4.94 15.01
C ARG A 79 -2.50 4.19 16.31
N SER A 80 -1.43 3.41 16.28
CA SER A 80 -0.85 2.74 17.43
C SER A 80 0.65 3.07 17.53
N PHE A 81 1.32 2.48 18.50
CA PHE A 81 2.77 2.61 18.63
C PHE A 81 3.48 1.55 17.78
N CYS A 82 4.22 2.00 16.78
CA CYS A 82 5.09 1.15 15.98
C CYS A 82 6.44 0.99 16.68
N HIS A 83 6.88 -0.26 16.80
CA HIS A 83 8.25 -0.56 17.21
C HIS A 83 9.23 -0.17 16.09
N THR A 84 10.29 0.57 16.43
CA THR A 84 11.32 0.98 15.47
C THR A 84 12.72 0.70 16.01
N TYR A 85 13.60 0.21 15.12
CA TYR A 85 15.03 0.02 15.36
C TYR A 85 15.84 1.10 14.61
N GLY A 86 17.07 1.38 15.06
CA GLY A 86 18.05 2.18 14.31
C GLY A 86 17.86 3.71 14.36
N ARG A 87 16.95 4.22 15.20
CA ARG A 87 16.79 5.67 15.45
C ARG A 87 17.52 6.19 16.71
N GLY A 88 18.31 5.33 17.35
CA GLY A 88 19.15 5.64 18.51
C GLY A 88 20.00 4.42 18.88
N LYS A 89 21.12 4.64 19.60
CA LYS A 89 21.94 3.54 20.11
C LYS A 89 21.20 2.83 21.24
N ASP A 90 21.00 1.52 21.09
CA ASP A 90 20.38 0.64 22.09
C ASP A 90 18.99 1.10 22.58
N GLN A 91 18.23 1.78 21.70
CA GLN A 91 16.90 2.31 22.03
C GLN A 91 15.80 1.62 21.22
N HIS A 92 14.79 1.15 21.93
CA HIS A 92 13.51 0.74 21.36
C HIS A 92 12.56 1.93 21.41
N LEU A 93 12.36 2.60 20.27
CA LEU A 93 11.47 3.74 20.19
C LEU A 93 10.10 3.30 19.69
N MET A 94 9.08 3.68 20.45
CA MET A 94 7.67 3.52 20.11
C MET A 94 7.19 4.81 19.45
N ILE A 95 7.01 4.80 18.13
CA ILE A 95 6.63 5.99 17.36
C ILE A 95 5.18 5.84 16.87
N PRO A 96 4.31 6.84 17.06
CA PRO A 96 2.94 6.79 16.55
C PRO A 96 2.88 6.57 15.02
N GLY A 97 2.04 5.63 14.60
CA GLY A 97 1.85 5.26 13.21
C GLY A 97 0.90 4.08 13.07
N TRP A 98 1.01 3.33 11.98
CA TRP A 98 0.26 2.09 11.78
C TRP A 98 1.21 0.93 11.46
N PRO A 99 1.13 -0.21 12.16
CA PRO A 99 1.83 -1.43 11.78
C PRO A 99 1.09 -2.10 10.63
N TYR A 100 1.50 -1.84 9.39
CA TYR A 100 0.85 -2.42 8.22
C TYR A 100 1.30 -3.86 8.02
N SER A 101 0.37 -4.80 8.16
CA SER A 101 0.59 -6.21 7.80
C SER A 101 0.50 -6.36 6.29
N ILE A 102 1.52 -6.98 5.70
CA ILE A 102 1.60 -7.27 4.28
C ILE A 102 1.68 -8.79 4.12
N VAL A 103 0.88 -9.33 3.20
CA VAL A 103 0.96 -10.71 2.75
C VAL A 103 1.25 -10.70 1.26
N ALA A 104 2.30 -11.39 0.85
CA ALA A 104 2.70 -11.50 -0.55
C ALA A 104 2.85 -12.98 -0.94
N ALA A 105 2.27 -13.36 -2.08
CA ALA A 105 2.57 -14.65 -2.69
C ALA A 105 3.92 -14.56 -3.41
N LEU A 106 4.77 -15.57 -3.21
CA LEU A 106 6.12 -15.62 -3.75
C LEU A 106 6.21 -16.61 -4.93
N GLU A 107 7.01 -16.25 -5.93
CA GLU A 107 7.52 -17.15 -6.96
C GLU A 107 9.00 -17.48 -6.72
N THR A 108 9.48 -18.51 -7.40
CA THR A 108 10.89 -18.89 -7.32
C THR A 108 11.74 -17.96 -8.18
N GLY A 109 12.81 -17.43 -7.58
CA GLY A 109 13.74 -16.52 -8.25
C GLY A 109 13.82 -15.17 -7.55
N ARG A 110 14.59 -14.25 -8.13
CA ARG A 110 14.64 -12.86 -7.67
C ARG A 110 13.83 -12.02 -8.65
N THR A 111 12.96 -11.17 -8.11
CA THR A 111 12.30 -10.10 -8.87
C THR A 111 13.01 -8.79 -8.59
N SER A 112 13.23 -7.96 -9.61
CA SER A 112 13.87 -6.63 -9.50
C SER A 112 13.03 -5.55 -10.15
#